data_AF-A0A845Z2G1-F1
#
_entry.id   AF-A0A845Z2G1-F1
#
_cell.length_a   1.000
_cell.length_b   1.000
_cell.length_c   1.000
_cell.angle_alpha   90.00
_cell.angle_beta   90.00
_cell.angle_gamma   90.00
#
_symmetry.space_group_name_H-M   'P 1'
#
loop_
_entity.id
_entity.type
_entity.pdbx_description
1 polymer ?
#
loop_
_entity_poly.entity_id
_entity_poly.type
_entity_poly.pdbx_seq_one_letter_code
_entity_poly.pdbx_strand_id
1 'polypeptide(L)'
;VRFPILRDKRLISADFFREDVEGFSTELDKGKYDFVIGNAPWGRNTVTELAKSWAKDRWEITYGNIGPLFLPKAASLTKIDGRVAMMQPAGVLIFNQINTAKNFREKLFSEHKVEEIVNLSALRFGLFKDAISPSCIITISSISPDGKPFDYICPKSVCSNEDDYRIVIEPQDMNAIYPQEAIRDSVIFTALMWGGRRDLILIRRLSREQNLNKLENDGIVVKRQGVIRGDRQKLQPSILGRRILKSKTFPQGTFLFLKVQDLPINEDQETDSRASTDFSAFDLPQLIIKQSWQTKSRRFQAAITELKSSANQGIICSNSYVSVHVSQEELVSILETACLCYNSKFAVYYLFLTNGSFAFYIPKVGVEDLLHLPIPEPRKRLLLNTKTIEDVDRHINEAFAFKESEWVLIEDLFNYTLPDFKGDSNSPGRKTTRSGQKTGSQDENSEPILRQYCEYFLRVMKAGFGQDKNICATIFQERTETILPIRLVAIYLNSSHKEGVKIESIDSPELLEELSKLNRLFSPQENTENVSIFYQRVAKIYDSVQLNGETIPTIYFVKPDKIRYWTRSMALRDADEVAAELMMGATEFSNNGN
;
A
#
# COMPACT_ATOMS: atom_id res chain seq x y z
N VAL A 1 -39.93 -22.64 16.69
CA VAL A 1 -38.81 -22.52 17.64
C VAL A 1 -39.10 -21.36 18.60
N ARG A 2 -39.10 -21.59 19.92
CA ARG A 2 -39.26 -20.51 20.91
C ARG A 2 -37.88 -20.24 21.50
N PHE A 3 -37.27 -19.11 21.13
CA PHE A 3 -35.97 -18.74 21.66
C PHE A 3 -36.05 -18.50 23.18
N PRO A 4 -34.97 -18.80 23.93
CA PRO A 4 -34.93 -18.49 25.36
C PRO A 4 -35.12 -16.99 25.59
N ILE A 5 -35.67 -16.62 26.76
CA ILE A 5 -35.74 -15.21 27.16
C ILE A 5 -34.31 -14.76 27.46
N LEU A 6 -33.73 -13.99 26.54
CA LEU A 6 -32.37 -13.49 26.65
C LEU A 6 -32.31 -12.07 27.22
N ARG A 7 -33.35 -11.25 27.04
CA ARG A 7 -33.40 -9.88 27.57
C ARG A 7 -33.24 -9.87 29.08
N ASP A 8 -32.41 -8.96 29.56
CA ASP A 8 -32.11 -8.73 30.98
C ASP A 8 -31.51 -9.95 31.71
N LYS A 9 -31.09 -10.97 30.95
CA LYS A 9 -30.33 -12.14 31.43
C LYS A 9 -28.98 -12.28 30.73
N ARG A 10 -28.98 -12.18 29.41
CA ARG A 10 -27.79 -12.30 28.54
C ARG A 10 -27.73 -11.25 27.43
N LEU A 11 -28.86 -10.62 27.12
CA LEU A 11 -28.96 -9.41 26.31
C LEU A 11 -29.23 -8.24 27.25
N ILE A 12 -28.20 -7.46 27.50
CA ILE A 12 -28.21 -6.33 28.43
C ILE A 12 -28.32 -5.04 27.63
N SER A 13 -29.30 -4.20 27.94
CA SER A 13 -29.45 -2.87 27.32
C SER A 13 -28.78 -1.82 28.20
N ALA A 14 -27.47 -1.64 28.03
CA ALA A 14 -26.69 -0.65 28.75
C ALA A 14 -25.46 -0.21 27.93
N ASP A 15 -24.87 0.93 28.31
CA ASP A 15 -23.57 1.36 27.78
C ASP A 15 -22.49 0.40 28.32
N PHE A 16 -21.67 -0.14 27.41
CA PHE A 16 -20.62 -1.11 27.71
C PHE A 16 -19.53 -0.58 28.66
N PHE A 17 -19.38 0.75 28.76
CA PHE A 17 -18.43 1.40 29.65
C PHE A 17 -18.99 1.67 31.06
N ARG A 18 -20.19 1.18 31.39
CA ARG A 18 -20.72 1.21 32.76
C ARG A 18 -20.01 0.19 33.65
N GLU A 19 -19.41 0.67 34.74
CA GLU A 19 -18.76 -0.19 35.74
C GLU A 19 -19.72 -0.76 36.79
N ASP A 20 -20.96 -0.27 36.85
CA ASP A 20 -22.00 -0.67 37.80
C ASP A 20 -22.95 -1.75 37.25
N VAL A 21 -22.68 -2.27 36.04
CA VAL A 21 -23.49 -3.30 35.37
C VAL A 21 -22.74 -4.63 35.40
N GLU A 22 -23.41 -5.68 35.88
CA GLU A 22 -22.86 -7.04 35.89
C GLU A 22 -22.53 -7.50 34.45
N GLY A 23 -21.35 -8.08 34.29
CA GLY A 23 -20.78 -8.50 33.02
C GLY A 23 -19.93 -7.42 32.34
N PHE A 24 -20.05 -6.15 32.75
CA PHE A 24 -19.32 -5.03 32.14
C PHE A 24 -18.22 -4.48 33.05
N SER A 25 -18.22 -4.76 34.35
CA SER A 25 -17.25 -4.17 35.30
C SER A 25 -15.84 -4.69 35.05
N THR A 26 -14.89 -3.78 34.80
CA THR A 26 -13.48 -4.16 34.61
C THR A 26 -12.85 -4.74 35.89
N GLU A 27 -13.44 -4.48 37.07
CA GLU A 27 -12.98 -5.03 38.34
C GLU A 27 -13.72 -6.32 38.72
N LEU A 28 -15.05 -6.31 38.71
CA LEU A 28 -15.86 -7.44 39.19
C LEU A 28 -16.01 -8.56 38.14
N ASP A 29 -15.91 -8.22 36.86
CA ASP A 29 -16.10 -9.14 35.74
C ASP A 29 -14.78 -9.51 35.03
N LYS A 30 -13.65 -9.18 35.64
CA LYS A 30 -12.32 -9.55 35.12
C LYS A 30 -12.21 -11.06 34.98
N GLY A 31 -11.76 -11.53 33.81
CA GLY A 31 -11.52 -12.95 33.58
C GLY A 31 -12.78 -13.80 33.41
N LYS A 32 -13.95 -13.21 33.14
CA LYS A 32 -15.20 -13.97 32.99
C LYS A 32 -15.39 -14.59 31.61
N TYR A 33 -14.90 -13.95 30.55
CA TYR A 33 -15.22 -14.34 29.18
C TYR A 33 -14.07 -15.07 28.47
N ASP A 34 -14.40 -16.13 27.74
CA ASP A 34 -13.46 -16.80 26.82
C ASP A 34 -13.29 -16.03 25.52
N PHE A 35 -14.38 -15.46 24.99
CA PHE A 35 -14.40 -14.71 23.75
C PHE A 35 -15.25 -13.46 23.87
N VAL A 36 -14.74 -12.34 23.36
CA VAL A 36 -15.52 -11.12 23.13
C VAL A 36 -15.45 -10.79 21.64
N ILE A 37 -16.59 -10.85 20.96
CA ILE A 37 -16.69 -10.65 19.52
C ILE A 37 -17.66 -9.50 19.25
N GLY A 38 -17.31 -8.58 18.35
CA GLY A 38 -18.22 -7.49 18.03
C GLY A 38 -17.82 -6.61 16.86
N ASN A 39 -18.78 -5.82 16.39
CA ASN A 39 -18.55 -4.70 15.50
C ASN A 39 -18.73 -3.41 16.31
N ALA A 40 -17.62 -2.85 16.78
CA ALA A 40 -17.67 -1.69 17.68
C ALA A 40 -18.23 -0.47 16.94
N PRO A 41 -19.13 0.33 17.55
CA PRO A 41 -19.59 1.56 16.92
C PRO A 41 -18.40 2.50 16.68
N TRP A 42 -18.36 3.15 15.52
CA TRP A 42 -17.29 4.09 15.17
C TRP A 42 -17.83 5.34 14.48
N GLY A 43 -17.03 6.41 14.52
CA GLY A 43 -17.35 7.69 13.89
C GLY A 43 -16.64 8.83 14.61
N ARG A 44 -16.70 10.04 14.05
CA ARG A 44 -16.25 11.23 14.80
C ARG A 44 -17.30 11.56 15.85
N ASN A 45 -16.83 11.98 17.03
CA ASN A 45 -17.68 12.41 18.14
C ASN A 45 -18.68 11.34 18.61
N THR A 46 -18.33 10.06 18.51
CA THR A 46 -19.16 8.94 18.99
C THR A 46 -18.86 8.55 20.43
N VAL A 47 -17.80 9.10 21.02
CA VAL A 47 -17.39 8.79 22.40
C VAL A 47 -18.42 9.31 23.41
N THR A 48 -18.85 8.44 24.32
CA THR A 48 -19.78 8.78 25.41
C THR A 48 -19.04 9.33 26.61
N GLU A 49 -19.73 10.05 27.50
CA GLU A 49 -19.13 10.54 28.76
C GLU A 49 -18.66 9.37 29.66
N LEU A 50 -19.38 8.25 29.63
CA LEU A 50 -18.97 7.02 30.33
C LEU A 50 -17.68 6.45 29.74
N ALA A 51 -17.56 6.38 28.41
CA ALA A 51 -16.34 5.92 27.75
C ALA A 51 -15.15 6.86 28.04
N LYS A 52 -15.36 8.19 28.06
CA LYS A 52 -14.32 9.15 28.47
C LYS A 52 -13.91 8.96 29.92
N SER A 53 -14.89 8.79 30.81
CA SER A 53 -14.66 8.56 32.24
C SER A 53 -13.99 7.21 32.51
N TRP A 54 -14.20 6.21 31.66
CA TRP A 54 -13.50 4.93 31.75
C TRP A 54 -12.06 5.04 31.22
N ALA A 55 -11.89 5.68 30.06
CA ALA A 55 -10.59 5.89 29.43
C ALA A 55 -9.67 6.75 30.30
N LYS A 56 -10.19 7.83 30.92
CA LYS A 56 -9.43 8.82 31.71
C LYS A 56 -8.10 9.17 31.01
N ASP A 57 -7.02 9.17 31.78
CA ASP A 57 -5.64 9.32 31.33
C ASP A 57 -5.01 7.98 30.90
N ARG A 58 -5.78 6.88 30.91
CA ARG A 58 -5.27 5.55 30.56
C ARG A 58 -5.27 5.31 29.05
N TRP A 59 -6.27 5.81 28.32
CA TRP A 59 -6.40 5.55 26.88
C TRP A 59 -6.66 6.84 26.11
N GLU A 60 -5.79 7.11 25.15
CA GLU A 60 -5.91 8.27 24.25
C GLU A 60 -7.11 8.14 23.31
N ILE A 61 -7.92 9.19 23.23
CA ILE A 61 -9.12 9.21 22.38
C ILE A 61 -8.81 9.97 21.10
N THR A 62 -8.74 9.25 19.98
CA THR A 62 -8.41 9.84 18.68
C THR A 62 -9.69 10.23 17.91
N TYR A 63 -9.80 11.50 17.47
CA TYR A 63 -10.95 12.07 16.75
C TYR A 63 -12.33 11.89 17.43
N GLY A 64 -12.35 11.68 18.76
CA GLY A 64 -13.58 11.37 19.47
C GLY A 64 -14.22 10.05 19.03
N ASN A 65 -13.42 9.11 18.52
CA ASN A 65 -13.91 7.81 18.06
C ASN A 65 -13.88 6.80 19.20
N ILE A 66 -15.05 6.23 19.51
CA ILE A 66 -15.22 5.25 20.59
C ILE A 66 -14.71 3.85 20.25
N GLY A 67 -14.69 3.47 18.97
CA GLY A 67 -14.45 2.10 18.52
C GLY A 67 -13.21 1.47 19.14
N PRO A 68 -12.02 2.12 19.06
CA PRO A 68 -10.79 1.56 19.61
C PRO A 68 -10.85 1.26 21.11
N LEU A 69 -11.60 2.04 21.92
CA LEU A 69 -11.70 1.84 23.37
C LEU A 69 -12.37 0.53 23.75
N PHE A 70 -13.19 -0.06 22.86
CA PHE A 70 -13.79 -1.37 23.11
C PHE A 70 -12.75 -2.49 23.22
N LEU A 71 -11.59 -2.36 22.54
CA LEU A 71 -10.54 -3.37 22.55
C LEU A 71 -9.95 -3.59 23.96
N PRO A 72 -9.34 -2.58 24.61
CA PRO A 72 -8.79 -2.77 25.95
C PRO A 72 -9.87 -3.01 26.99
N LYS A 73 -11.08 -2.44 26.82
CA LYS A 73 -12.21 -2.72 27.70
C LYS A 73 -12.58 -4.20 27.64
N ALA A 74 -12.77 -4.76 26.45
CA ALA A 74 -13.07 -6.16 26.27
C ALA A 74 -11.93 -7.07 26.77
N ALA A 75 -10.68 -6.72 26.49
CA ALA A 75 -9.52 -7.49 26.94
C ALA A 75 -9.42 -7.54 28.49
N SER A 76 -9.92 -6.52 29.18
CA SER A 76 -9.99 -6.52 30.64
C SER A 76 -11.01 -7.50 31.23
N LEU A 77 -12.01 -7.90 30.43
CA LEU A 77 -13.08 -8.82 30.84
C LEU A 77 -12.79 -10.28 30.44
N THR A 78 -11.83 -10.51 29.54
CA THR A 78 -11.48 -11.86 29.10
C THR A 78 -10.60 -12.59 30.11
N LYS A 79 -10.64 -13.92 30.08
CA LYS A 79 -9.65 -14.79 30.72
C LYS A 79 -8.24 -14.53 30.16
N ILE A 80 -7.22 -15.10 30.80
CA ILE A 80 -5.81 -14.99 30.39
C ILE A 80 -5.59 -15.57 28.97
N ASP A 81 -6.30 -16.64 28.63
CA ASP A 81 -6.29 -17.32 27.33
C ASP A 81 -7.45 -16.87 26.42
N GLY A 82 -8.27 -15.94 26.89
CA GLY A 82 -9.41 -15.44 26.15
C GLY A 82 -9.01 -14.51 25.01
N ARG A 83 -9.88 -14.40 24.00
CA ARG A 83 -9.64 -13.59 22.80
C ARG A 83 -10.70 -12.52 22.60
N VAL A 84 -10.27 -11.37 22.12
CA VAL A 84 -11.13 -10.30 21.64
C VAL A 84 -10.97 -10.20 20.14
N ALA A 85 -12.04 -10.41 19.38
CA ALA A 85 -12.05 -10.22 17.92
C ALA A 85 -13.07 -9.14 17.57
N MET A 86 -12.59 -7.98 17.12
CA MET A 86 -13.48 -6.86 16.82
C MET A 86 -13.21 -6.20 15.48
N MET A 87 -14.29 -5.84 14.80
CA MET A 87 -14.23 -4.93 13.68
C MET A 87 -13.99 -3.50 14.19
N GLN A 88 -13.08 -2.78 13.54
CA GLN A 88 -12.56 -1.49 13.95
C GLN A 88 -12.37 -0.55 12.75
N PRO A 89 -12.39 0.78 12.96
CA PRO A 89 -12.09 1.74 11.91
C PRO A 89 -10.57 1.73 11.63
N ALA A 90 -10.16 1.10 10.53
CA ALA A 90 -8.75 0.94 10.15
C ALA A 90 -8.03 2.30 10.03
N GLY A 91 -8.75 3.32 9.57
CA GLY A 91 -8.26 4.68 9.49
C GLY A 91 -7.69 5.18 10.82
N VAL A 92 -8.37 4.93 11.94
CA VAL A 92 -7.92 5.36 13.28
C VAL A 92 -6.95 4.35 13.87
N LEU A 93 -7.27 3.06 13.78
CA LEU A 93 -6.50 2.02 14.45
C LEU A 93 -5.13 1.85 13.82
N ILE A 94 -5.02 1.64 12.50
CA ILE A 94 -3.75 1.21 11.87
C ILE A 94 -3.10 2.25 10.95
N PHE A 95 -3.85 3.21 10.38
CA PHE A 95 -3.29 4.13 9.37
C PHE A 95 -2.95 5.52 9.87
N ASN A 96 -3.67 6.06 10.86
CA ASN A 96 -3.51 7.45 11.23
C ASN A 96 -2.15 7.71 11.90
N GLN A 97 -1.45 8.76 11.45
CA GLN A 97 -0.11 9.12 11.92
C GLN A 97 -0.10 10.25 12.97
N ILE A 98 -1.26 10.78 13.38
CA ILE A 98 -1.30 11.77 14.46
C ILE A 98 -0.89 11.15 15.81
N ASN A 99 -0.37 11.98 16.72
CA ASN A 99 0.20 11.53 17.98
C ASN A 99 -0.79 10.75 18.85
N THR A 100 -2.06 11.17 18.93
CA THR A 100 -3.07 10.44 19.73
C THR A 100 -3.32 9.02 19.20
N ALA A 101 -3.32 8.82 17.88
CA ALA A 101 -3.47 7.50 17.28
C ALA A 101 -2.22 6.63 17.46
N LYS A 102 -1.04 7.24 17.36
CA LYS A 102 0.25 6.58 17.63
C LYS A 102 0.33 6.10 19.07
N ASN A 103 0.10 7.00 20.03
CA ASN A 103 0.10 6.67 21.46
C ASN A 103 -0.88 5.55 21.80
N PHE A 104 -2.11 5.60 21.24
CA PHE A 104 -3.09 4.54 21.43
C PHE A 104 -2.59 3.18 20.91
N ARG A 105 -2.08 3.14 19.67
CA ARG A 105 -1.52 1.90 19.08
C ARG A 105 -0.33 1.37 19.86
N GLU A 106 0.62 2.24 20.18
CA GLU A 106 1.83 1.89 20.92
C GLU A 106 1.46 1.23 22.24
N LYS A 107 0.49 1.81 22.97
CA LYS A 107 -0.03 1.22 24.19
C LYS A 107 -0.73 -0.11 23.95
N LEU A 108 -1.68 -0.17 23.02
CA LEU A 108 -2.44 -1.38 22.71
C LEU A 108 -1.51 -2.56 22.36
N PHE A 109 -0.56 -2.33 21.46
CA PHE A 109 0.37 -3.37 20.99
C PHE A 109 1.50 -3.69 21.97
N SER A 110 1.72 -2.85 22.98
CA SER A 110 2.67 -3.14 24.06
C SER A 110 2.03 -3.90 25.23
N GLU A 111 0.76 -3.62 25.52
CA GLU A 111 0.03 -4.25 26.63
C GLU A 111 -0.66 -5.56 26.23
N HIS A 112 -1.08 -5.69 24.97
CA HIS A 112 -1.83 -6.84 24.47
C HIS A 112 -1.13 -7.52 23.30
N LYS A 113 -1.12 -8.85 23.33
CA LYS A 113 -0.68 -9.65 22.20
C LYS A 113 -1.73 -9.58 21.09
N VAL A 114 -1.30 -9.09 19.93
CA VAL A 114 -2.06 -9.15 18.69
C VAL A 114 -1.83 -10.53 18.07
N GLU A 115 -2.89 -11.23 17.71
CA GLU A 115 -2.81 -12.51 17.02
C GLU A 115 -2.92 -12.31 15.50
N GLU A 116 -3.84 -11.43 15.08
CA GLU A 116 -4.04 -11.10 13.66
C GLU A 116 -4.69 -9.73 13.47
N ILE A 117 -4.47 -9.14 12.30
CA ILE A 117 -5.18 -7.97 11.78
C ILE A 117 -5.58 -8.26 10.33
N VAL A 118 -6.88 -8.35 10.08
CA VAL A 118 -7.45 -8.45 8.73
C VAL A 118 -7.87 -7.06 8.24
N ASN A 119 -7.10 -6.48 7.33
CA ASN A 119 -7.34 -5.15 6.78
C ASN A 119 -8.27 -5.20 5.57
N LEU A 120 -9.52 -4.80 5.77
CA LEU A 120 -10.58 -4.83 4.76
C LEU A 120 -10.62 -3.54 3.91
N SER A 121 -9.64 -2.65 4.04
CA SER A 121 -9.68 -1.31 3.42
C SER A 121 -9.66 -1.33 1.90
N ALA A 122 -9.06 -2.37 1.28
CA ALA A 122 -9.09 -2.58 -0.16
C ALA A 122 -10.48 -3.00 -0.67
N LEU A 123 -11.30 -3.62 0.20
CA LEU A 123 -12.60 -4.19 -0.15
C LEU A 123 -13.78 -3.27 0.18
N ARG A 124 -13.53 -2.07 0.72
CA ARG A 124 -14.60 -1.22 1.28
C ARG A 124 -15.71 -0.85 0.29
N PHE A 125 -15.42 -0.78 -1.01
CA PHE A 125 -16.42 -0.46 -2.03
C PHE A 125 -17.34 -1.64 -2.36
N GLY A 126 -16.91 -2.87 -2.09
CA GLY A 126 -17.69 -4.09 -2.32
C GLY A 126 -18.40 -4.60 -1.06
N LEU A 127 -17.69 -4.68 0.08
CA LEU A 127 -18.20 -5.32 1.30
C LEU A 127 -19.30 -4.52 2.02
N PHE A 128 -19.25 -3.19 1.95
CA PHE A 128 -20.18 -2.33 2.69
C PHE A 128 -20.77 -1.28 1.75
N LYS A 129 -21.89 -1.61 1.09
CA LYS A 129 -22.58 -0.72 0.13
C LYS A 129 -22.84 0.70 0.68
N ASP A 130 -23.04 0.83 1.99
CA ASP A 130 -23.33 2.10 2.67
C ASP A 130 -22.17 2.66 3.52
N ALA A 131 -21.05 1.93 3.69
CA ALA A 131 -19.96 2.37 4.55
C ALA A 131 -18.79 2.96 3.75
N ILE A 132 -18.58 4.26 3.92
CA ILE A 132 -17.53 5.03 3.24
C ILE A 132 -16.14 4.83 3.89
N SER A 133 -16.11 4.43 5.16
CA SER A 133 -14.87 4.39 5.97
C SER A 133 -14.12 3.06 5.86
N PRO A 134 -12.78 3.07 5.78
CA PRO A 134 -11.96 1.85 5.81
C PRO A 134 -12.09 1.12 7.15
N SER A 135 -12.13 -0.22 7.11
CA SER A 135 -12.27 -1.07 8.30
C SER A 135 -11.23 -2.18 8.34
N CYS A 136 -10.99 -2.69 9.54
CA CYS A 136 -10.20 -3.90 9.78
C CYS A 136 -10.87 -4.74 10.87
N ILE A 137 -10.48 -6.00 10.95
CA ILE A 137 -10.74 -6.88 12.09
C ILE A 137 -9.41 -7.03 12.81
N ILE A 138 -9.42 -6.92 14.13
CA ILE A 138 -8.26 -7.19 14.97
C ILE A 138 -8.62 -8.24 16.00
N THR A 139 -7.74 -9.22 16.16
CA THR A 139 -7.83 -10.24 17.21
C THR A 139 -6.68 -10.02 18.19
N ILE A 140 -7.01 -9.80 19.46
CA ILE A 140 -6.04 -9.63 20.56
C ILE A 140 -6.33 -10.60 21.71
N SER A 141 -5.33 -10.86 22.54
CA SER A 141 -5.47 -11.53 23.82
C SER A 141 -5.05 -10.61 24.98
N SER A 142 -5.45 -10.96 26.20
CA SER A 142 -5.19 -10.15 27.40
C SER A 142 -3.74 -10.25 27.90
N ILE A 143 -2.93 -11.16 27.35
CA ILE A 143 -1.52 -11.33 27.69
C ILE A 143 -0.63 -10.32 26.96
N SER A 144 0.55 -10.06 27.53
CA SER A 144 1.56 -9.24 26.88
C SER A 144 2.15 -9.93 25.63
N PRO A 145 2.65 -9.16 24.64
CA PRO A 145 3.29 -9.70 23.45
C PRO A 145 4.48 -10.61 23.80
N ASP A 146 4.56 -11.77 23.14
CA ASP A 146 5.63 -12.77 23.31
C ASP A 146 6.81 -12.56 22.34
N GLY A 147 6.80 -11.46 21.58
CA GLY A 147 7.78 -11.13 20.57
C GLY A 147 7.62 -11.86 19.24
N LYS A 148 6.70 -12.84 19.13
CA LYS A 148 6.39 -13.51 17.87
C LYS A 148 5.60 -12.58 16.94
N PRO A 149 5.73 -12.75 15.62
CA PRO A 149 4.93 -11.96 14.69
C PRO A 149 3.46 -12.37 14.71
N PHE A 150 2.60 -11.44 14.33
CA PHE A 150 1.17 -11.65 14.11
C PHE A 150 0.85 -11.58 12.61
N ASP A 151 -0.28 -12.16 12.22
CA ASP A 151 -0.71 -12.19 10.82
C ASP A 151 -1.37 -10.87 10.42
N TYR A 152 -0.85 -10.24 9.38
CA TYR A 152 -1.44 -9.07 8.74
C TYR A 152 -1.96 -9.45 7.36
N ILE A 153 -3.28 -9.54 7.26
CA ILE A 153 -3.98 -10.09 6.10
C ILE A 153 -4.69 -8.95 5.36
N CYS A 154 -4.40 -8.79 4.07
CA CYS A 154 -4.88 -7.68 3.25
C CYS A 154 -5.64 -8.20 2.03
N PRO A 155 -6.86 -8.75 2.21
CA PRO A 155 -7.62 -9.30 1.10
C PRO A 155 -7.93 -8.22 0.05
N LYS A 156 -7.89 -8.60 -1.23
CA LYS A 156 -8.07 -7.70 -2.38
C LYS A 156 -9.17 -8.21 -3.31
N SER A 157 -9.85 -7.29 -3.98
CA SER A 157 -10.91 -7.63 -4.93
C SER A 157 -10.35 -8.37 -6.14
N VAL A 158 -11.03 -9.45 -6.51
CA VAL A 158 -10.72 -10.26 -7.70
C VAL A 158 -11.38 -9.72 -8.98
N CYS A 159 -12.18 -8.65 -8.89
CA CYS A 159 -12.99 -8.02 -9.94
C CYS A 159 -13.70 -9.06 -10.80
N SER A 160 -14.38 -9.98 -10.13
CA SER A 160 -15.22 -11.01 -10.72
C SER A 160 -16.53 -11.06 -9.93
N ASN A 161 -17.52 -11.81 -10.41
CA ASN A 161 -18.76 -12.06 -9.68
C ASN A 161 -18.52 -12.73 -8.31
N GLU A 162 -17.32 -13.21 -8.03
CA GLU A 162 -16.96 -13.82 -6.74
C GLU A 162 -16.90 -12.79 -5.61
N ASP A 163 -16.55 -11.53 -5.92
CA ASP A 163 -16.43 -10.45 -4.91
C ASP A 163 -17.77 -10.17 -4.19
N ASP A 164 -18.91 -10.50 -4.81
CA ASP A 164 -20.24 -10.33 -4.23
C ASP A 164 -20.57 -11.39 -3.16
N TYR A 165 -19.88 -12.54 -3.19
CA TYR A 165 -20.20 -13.70 -2.35
C TYR A 165 -19.05 -14.14 -1.45
N ARG A 166 -17.80 -13.82 -1.79
CA ARG A 166 -16.61 -14.46 -1.21
C ARG A 166 -15.44 -13.48 -1.05
N ILE A 167 -14.66 -13.67 0.01
CA ILE A 167 -13.36 -13.00 0.18
C ILE A 167 -12.26 -14.00 -0.19
N VAL A 168 -11.42 -13.63 -1.16
CA VAL A 168 -10.24 -14.41 -1.55
C VAL A 168 -9.01 -13.87 -0.83
N ILE A 169 -8.27 -14.76 -0.17
CA ILE A 169 -6.99 -14.46 0.48
C ILE A 169 -5.91 -15.27 -0.23
N GLU A 170 -4.98 -14.58 -0.88
CA GLU A 170 -3.83 -15.19 -1.55
C GLU A 170 -2.58 -15.13 -0.67
N PRO A 171 -1.56 -16.00 -0.87
CA PRO A 171 -0.33 -15.95 -0.09
C PRO A 171 0.31 -14.56 -0.07
N GLN A 172 0.25 -13.84 -1.20
CA GLN A 172 0.77 -12.47 -1.27
C GLN A 172 0.02 -11.43 -0.43
N ASP A 173 -1.21 -11.74 0.01
CA ASP A 173 -2.03 -10.87 0.84
C ASP A 173 -1.74 -11.07 2.34
N MET A 174 -0.98 -12.10 2.69
CA MET A 174 -0.55 -12.39 4.06
C MET A 174 0.87 -11.86 4.31
N ASN A 175 1.04 -11.22 5.46
CA ASN A 175 2.32 -10.71 5.92
C ASN A 175 2.47 -10.98 7.41
N ALA A 176 3.60 -11.51 7.85
CA ALA A 176 3.94 -11.54 9.27
C ALA A 176 4.41 -10.14 9.71
N ILE A 177 3.94 -9.60 10.84
CA ILE A 177 4.43 -8.34 11.42
C ILE A 177 4.88 -8.58 12.86
N TYR A 178 6.09 -8.14 13.20
CA TYR A 178 6.56 -8.19 14.59
C TYR A 178 5.94 -7.04 15.41
N PRO A 179 5.54 -7.27 16.68
CA PRO A 179 4.97 -6.23 17.54
C PRO A 179 5.82 -4.96 17.60
N GLN A 180 7.14 -5.10 17.70
CA GLN A 180 8.08 -3.98 17.74
C GLN A 180 8.11 -3.17 16.43
N GLU A 181 7.86 -3.78 15.28
CA GLU A 181 7.74 -3.05 14.02
C GLU A 181 6.45 -2.24 13.98
N ALA A 182 5.33 -2.83 14.41
CA ALA A 182 4.02 -2.19 14.44
C ALA A 182 3.95 -1.00 15.42
N ILE A 183 4.68 -1.09 16.54
CA ILE A 183 4.81 -0.02 17.54
C ILE A 183 5.63 1.15 16.98
N ARG A 184 6.79 0.87 16.37
CA ARG A 184 7.75 1.92 15.96
C ARG A 184 7.38 2.65 14.68
N ASP A 185 6.71 1.96 13.75
CA ASP A 185 6.56 2.43 12.38
C ASP A 185 5.19 2.07 11.81
N SER A 186 4.22 2.97 11.96
CA SER A 186 2.88 2.76 11.42
C SER A 186 2.79 2.85 9.88
N VAL A 187 3.86 3.17 9.16
CA VAL A 187 3.88 3.05 7.68
C VAL A 187 3.85 1.57 7.28
N ILE A 188 4.28 0.65 8.15
CA ILE A 188 4.31 -0.79 7.89
C ILE A 188 2.97 -1.33 7.35
N PHE A 189 1.85 -0.88 7.91
CA PHE A 189 0.52 -1.33 7.52
C PHE A 189 0.18 -0.94 6.09
N THR A 190 0.46 0.30 5.70
CA THR A 190 0.19 0.77 4.33
C THR A 190 1.17 0.14 3.33
N ALA A 191 2.44 0.03 3.70
CA ALA A 191 3.48 -0.53 2.85
C ALA A 191 3.23 -2.01 2.54
N LEU A 192 2.94 -2.84 3.56
CA LEU A 192 2.70 -4.28 3.38
C LEU A 192 1.32 -4.62 2.80
N MET A 193 0.39 -3.67 2.83
CA MET A 193 -0.91 -3.85 2.17
C MET A 193 -0.77 -3.92 0.64
N TRP A 194 0.14 -3.12 0.07
CA TRP A 194 0.27 -2.93 -1.38
C TRP A 194 1.59 -3.42 -1.97
N GLY A 195 2.66 -3.47 -1.17
CA GLY A 195 3.97 -4.00 -1.53
C GLY A 195 4.36 -5.19 -0.64
N GLY A 196 5.66 -5.39 -0.46
CA GLY A 196 6.22 -6.40 0.43
C GLY A 196 7.39 -5.89 1.28
N ARG A 197 8.19 -6.82 1.80
CA ARG A 197 9.31 -6.50 2.70
C ARG A 197 10.40 -5.66 2.03
N ARG A 198 10.69 -5.89 0.75
CA ARG A 198 11.64 -5.04 -0.02
C ARG A 198 11.14 -3.60 -0.14
N ASP A 199 9.85 -3.40 -0.39
CA ASP A 199 9.25 -2.07 -0.45
C ASP A 199 9.37 -1.34 0.88
N LEU A 200 9.07 -2.02 2.00
CA LEU A 200 9.21 -1.44 3.34
C LEU A 200 10.65 -0.99 3.62
N ILE A 201 11.65 -1.79 3.24
CA ILE A 201 13.07 -1.42 3.37
C ILE A 201 13.39 -0.19 2.52
N LEU A 202 12.92 -0.16 1.27
CA LEU A 202 13.13 0.96 0.35
C LEU A 202 12.51 2.25 0.88
N ILE A 203 11.26 2.22 1.34
CA ILE A 203 10.56 3.36 1.94
C ILE A 203 11.30 3.86 3.19
N ARG A 204 11.75 2.95 4.07
CA ARG A 204 12.52 3.33 5.26
C ARG A 204 13.84 4.01 4.91
N ARG A 205 14.56 3.52 3.89
CA ARG A 205 15.77 4.17 3.38
C ARG A 205 15.46 5.58 2.90
N LEU A 206 14.45 5.72 2.03
CA LEU A 206 14.08 6.98 1.40
C LEU A 206 13.52 8.02 2.38
N SER A 207 12.88 7.59 3.47
CA SER A 207 12.37 8.49 4.51
C SER A 207 13.48 9.32 5.20
N ARG A 208 14.74 8.88 5.09
CA ARG A 208 15.91 9.56 5.65
C ARG A 208 16.36 10.74 4.82
N GLU A 209 16.05 10.75 3.52
CA GLU A 209 16.38 11.82 2.58
C GLU A 209 15.75 13.15 2.98
N GLN A 210 16.22 14.24 2.38
CA GLN A 210 15.58 15.54 2.53
C GLN A 210 14.14 15.53 2.01
N ASN A 211 13.31 16.45 2.47
CA ASN A 211 11.97 16.68 1.95
C ASN A 211 11.53 18.12 2.26
N LEU A 212 10.45 18.58 1.63
CA LEU A 212 10.01 19.97 1.80
C LEU A 212 9.58 20.29 3.23
N ASN A 213 9.09 19.32 4.01
CA ASN A 213 8.75 19.55 5.41
C ASN A 213 10.00 19.75 6.29
N LYS A 214 11.06 18.95 6.10
CA LYS A 214 12.34 19.13 6.80
C LYS A 214 12.93 20.51 6.46
N LEU A 215 12.97 20.85 5.18
CA LEU A 215 13.46 22.14 4.71
C LEU A 215 12.63 23.33 5.20
N GLU A 216 11.32 23.14 5.42
CA GLU A 216 10.44 24.16 6.01
C GLU A 216 10.81 24.40 7.47
N ASN A 217 11.02 23.31 8.23
CA ASN A 217 11.42 23.40 9.64
C ASN A 217 12.81 24.06 9.80
N ASP A 218 13.70 23.88 8.81
CA ASP A 218 15.01 24.52 8.75
C ASP A 218 14.96 25.99 8.27
N GLY A 219 13.77 26.49 7.91
CA GLY A 219 13.58 27.87 7.42
C GLY A 219 14.09 28.11 6.00
N ILE A 220 14.39 27.05 5.24
CA ILE A 220 14.93 27.11 3.87
C ILE A 220 13.82 27.33 2.84
N VAL A 221 12.68 26.66 3.02
CA VAL A 221 11.50 26.81 2.15
C VAL A 221 10.33 27.42 2.92
N VAL A 222 9.53 28.24 2.24
CA VAL A 222 8.26 28.73 2.76
C VAL A 222 7.14 28.10 1.95
N LYS A 223 6.15 27.49 2.62
CA LYS A 223 5.01 26.86 1.97
C LYS A 223 3.69 27.47 2.39
N ARG A 224 2.72 27.40 1.48
CA ARG A 224 1.33 27.78 1.78
C ARG A 224 0.36 27.00 0.91
N GLN A 225 -0.68 26.43 1.54
CA GLN A 225 -1.81 25.91 0.77
C GLN A 225 -2.52 27.09 0.08
N GLY A 226 -2.97 26.89 -1.15
CA GLY A 226 -3.68 27.91 -1.91
C GLY A 226 -4.90 28.47 -1.17
N VAL A 227 -5.36 29.64 -1.62
CA VAL A 227 -6.36 30.46 -0.94
C VAL A 227 -7.68 29.69 -0.75
N ILE A 228 -8.12 29.57 0.50
CA ILE A 228 -9.39 28.98 0.90
C ILE A 228 -10.42 30.09 1.03
N ARG A 229 -11.51 29.99 0.27
CA ARG A 229 -12.63 30.96 0.23
C ARG A 229 -13.81 30.47 1.09
N GLY A 230 -13.52 29.93 2.28
CA GLY A 230 -14.47 29.22 3.15
C GLY A 230 -15.61 30.09 3.64
N ASP A 231 -15.54 30.58 4.88
CA ASP A 231 -16.58 31.45 5.46
C ASP A 231 -16.59 32.90 4.93
N ARG A 232 -15.56 33.28 4.16
CA ARG A 232 -15.38 34.61 3.54
C ARG A 232 -15.33 35.79 4.52
N GLN A 233 -14.97 35.57 5.77
CA GLN A 233 -15.00 36.63 6.79
C GLN A 233 -13.73 37.51 6.85
N LYS A 234 -12.66 37.16 6.12
CA LYS A 234 -11.37 37.87 6.19
C LYS A 234 -10.99 38.55 4.88
N LEU A 235 -10.86 39.88 4.91
CA LEU A 235 -10.39 40.68 3.76
C LEU A 235 -8.87 40.65 3.65
N GLN A 236 -8.36 40.42 2.44
CA GLN A 236 -6.93 40.36 2.12
C GLN A 236 -6.65 41.20 0.85
N PRO A 237 -6.49 42.53 0.96
CA PRO A 237 -6.27 43.39 -0.21
C PRO A 237 -5.02 43.03 -1.01
N SER A 238 -4.01 42.43 -0.37
CA SER A 238 -2.72 42.06 -0.99
C SER A 238 -2.80 40.99 -2.09
N ILE A 239 -3.92 40.28 -2.22
CA ILE A 239 -4.13 39.30 -3.29
C ILE A 239 -4.96 39.85 -4.46
N LEU A 240 -5.53 41.05 -4.33
CA LEU A 240 -6.28 41.68 -5.40
C LEU A 240 -5.33 42.03 -6.57
N GLY A 241 -5.76 41.81 -7.80
CA GLY A 241 -4.95 42.10 -8.99
C GLY A 241 -3.85 41.06 -9.31
N ARG A 242 -3.57 40.11 -8.40
CA ARG A 242 -2.62 39.02 -8.66
C ARG A 242 -3.21 37.98 -9.62
N ARG A 243 -2.37 37.36 -10.46
CA ARG A 243 -2.77 36.22 -11.30
C ARG A 243 -3.11 35.01 -10.41
N ILE A 244 -4.19 34.29 -10.73
CA ILE A 244 -4.67 33.15 -9.94
C ILE A 244 -4.84 31.86 -10.76
N LEU A 245 -4.22 30.78 -10.29
CA LEU A 245 -4.57 29.42 -10.72
C LEU A 245 -5.84 28.96 -9.98
N LYS A 246 -7.00 29.34 -10.52
CA LYS A 246 -8.32 29.05 -9.94
C LYS A 246 -8.82 27.62 -10.24
N SER A 247 -8.45 27.08 -11.41
CA SER A 247 -8.89 25.75 -11.88
C SER A 247 -8.51 24.64 -10.90
N LYS A 248 -9.21 23.51 -10.92
CA LYS A 248 -8.84 22.29 -10.17
C LYS A 248 -7.78 21.46 -10.89
N THR A 249 -7.43 21.78 -12.13
CA THR A 249 -6.39 21.11 -12.91
C THR A 249 -5.45 22.15 -13.50
N PHE A 250 -4.18 21.79 -13.72
CA PHE A 250 -3.27 22.65 -14.45
C PHE A 250 -3.82 22.97 -15.86
N PRO A 251 -3.52 24.16 -16.41
CA PRO A 251 -3.86 24.49 -17.80
C PRO A 251 -3.29 23.47 -18.78
N GLN A 252 -3.98 23.26 -19.90
CA GLN A 252 -3.52 22.35 -20.94
C GLN A 252 -2.14 22.77 -21.47
N GLY A 253 -1.25 21.80 -21.66
CA GLY A 253 0.14 22.04 -22.08
C GLY A 253 1.10 22.41 -20.95
N THR A 254 0.64 22.50 -19.70
CA THR A 254 1.53 22.60 -18.53
C THR A 254 2.27 21.28 -18.34
N PHE A 255 3.60 21.32 -18.42
CA PHE A 255 4.48 20.21 -18.04
C PHE A 255 5.25 20.57 -16.77
N LEU A 256 6.52 20.98 -16.88
CA LEU A 256 7.34 21.41 -15.74
C LEU A 256 7.27 22.91 -15.48
N PHE A 257 6.78 23.68 -16.46
CA PHE A 257 6.66 25.12 -16.39
C PHE A 257 5.21 25.56 -16.58
N LEU A 258 4.76 26.45 -15.70
CA LEU A 258 3.44 27.07 -15.75
C LEU A 258 3.54 28.44 -16.41
N LYS A 259 2.85 28.61 -17.54
CA LYS A 259 2.66 29.89 -18.21
C LYS A 259 1.70 30.76 -17.40
N VAL A 260 2.23 31.83 -16.81
CA VAL A 260 1.48 32.71 -15.89
C VAL A 260 0.58 33.72 -16.62
N GLN A 261 0.96 34.10 -17.84
CA GLN A 261 0.29 35.18 -18.60
C GLN A 261 -1.18 34.84 -18.94
N ASP A 262 -1.49 33.55 -19.10
CA ASP A 262 -2.81 33.06 -19.49
C ASP A 262 -3.77 32.88 -18.29
N LEU A 263 -3.29 33.06 -17.06
CA LEU A 263 -4.10 32.89 -15.85
C LEU A 263 -4.99 34.11 -15.61
N PRO A 264 -6.24 33.97 -15.12
CA PRO A 264 -7.09 35.10 -14.81
C PRO A 264 -6.50 35.97 -13.69
N ILE A 265 -6.94 37.24 -13.64
CA ILE A 265 -6.66 38.15 -12.53
C ILE A 265 -7.63 37.85 -11.38
N ASN A 266 -7.13 37.90 -10.15
CA ASN A 266 -7.96 37.74 -8.96
C ASN A 266 -8.64 39.06 -8.57
N GLU A 267 -9.97 39.04 -8.61
CA GLU A 267 -10.83 40.17 -8.21
C GLU A 267 -11.46 39.95 -6.82
N ASP A 268 -11.22 38.80 -6.19
CA ASP A 268 -11.81 38.43 -4.90
C ASP A 268 -10.77 38.56 -3.77
N GLN A 269 -11.02 39.46 -2.82
CA GLN A 269 -10.16 39.67 -1.64
C GLN A 269 -10.62 38.91 -0.39
N GLU A 270 -11.77 38.23 -0.43
CA GLU A 270 -12.37 37.57 0.75
C GLU A 270 -11.84 36.15 0.94
N THR A 271 -11.37 35.84 2.14
CA THR A 271 -10.80 34.54 2.49
C THR A 271 -11.46 34.00 3.74
N ASP A 272 -11.24 32.71 4.02
CA ASP A 272 -11.65 32.09 5.27
C ASP A 272 -11.08 32.84 6.49
N SER A 273 -11.84 32.95 7.57
CA SER A 273 -11.43 33.61 8.83
C SER A 273 -10.08 33.11 9.34
N ARG A 274 -9.76 31.83 9.12
CA ARG A 274 -8.52 31.18 9.56
C ARG A 274 -7.38 31.29 8.56
N ALA A 275 -7.57 31.96 7.42
CA ALA A 275 -6.55 32.09 6.39
C ALA A 275 -5.35 32.91 6.88
N SER A 276 -4.13 32.44 6.56
CA SER A 276 -2.89 33.18 6.83
C SER A 276 -2.87 34.55 6.13
N THR A 277 -2.22 35.53 6.75
CA THR A 277 -1.90 36.84 6.16
C THR A 277 -0.53 36.87 5.47
N ASP A 278 0.29 35.82 5.63
CA ASP A 278 1.62 35.73 5.02
C ASP A 278 1.55 35.07 3.63
N PHE A 279 1.78 35.88 2.59
CA PHE A 279 1.74 35.46 1.18
C PHE A 279 3.12 35.22 0.56
N SER A 280 4.19 35.22 1.36
CA SER A 280 5.58 35.05 0.88
C SER A 280 5.81 33.73 0.12
N ALA A 281 5.10 32.66 0.51
CA ALA A 281 5.11 31.39 -0.23
C ALA A 281 4.64 31.50 -1.70
N PHE A 282 4.03 32.61 -2.09
CA PHE A 282 3.58 32.89 -3.46
C PHE A 282 4.53 33.80 -4.24
N ASP A 283 5.72 34.08 -3.72
CA ASP A 283 6.74 34.89 -4.41
C ASP A 283 7.61 34.02 -5.34
N LEU A 284 8.28 34.67 -6.29
CA LEU A 284 9.21 34.00 -7.19
C LEU A 284 10.57 33.80 -6.51
N PRO A 285 11.29 32.69 -6.79
CA PRO A 285 10.90 31.51 -7.57
C PRO A 285 9.81 30.69 -6.85
N GLN A 286 8.87 30.12 -7.63
CA GLN A 286 7.68 29.47 -7.09
C GLN A 286 7.44 28.09 -7.70
N LEU A 287 7.30 27.09 -6.83
CA LEU A 287 6.82 25.75 -7.15
C LEU A 287 5.34 25.63 -6.77
N ILE A 288 4.52 25.16 -7.72
CA ILE A 288 3.11 24.84 -7.48
C ILE A 288 2.95 23.32 -7.54
N ILE A 289 2.42 22.73 -6.48
CA ILE A 289 2.20 21.29 -6.37
C ILE A 289 0.70 21.00 -6.29
N LYS A 290 0.20 20.11 -7.15
CA LYS A 290 -1.20 19.67 -7.11
C LYS A 290 -1.39 18.63 -6.02
N GLN A 291 -2.31 18.88 -5.10
CA GLN A 291 -2.59 17.93 -3.99
C GLN A 291 -3.27 16.63 -4.44
N SER A 292 -3.93 16.62 -5.61
CA SER A 292 -4.65 15.46 -6.10
C SER A 292 -3.87 14.72 -7.17
N TRP A 293 -3.87 13.41 -7.07
CA TRP A 293 -3.39 12.52 -8.12
C TRP A 293 -4.29 12.63 -9.35
N GLN A 294 -3.69 12.59 -10.54
CA GLN A 294 -4.38 12.79 -11.81
C GLN A 294 -4.64 11.46 -12.50
N THR A 295 -5.92 11.08 -12.63
CA THR A 295 -6.30 9.79 -13.22
C THR A 295 -5.79 9.60 -14.65
N LYS A 296 -5.81 10.64 -15.48
CA LYS A 296 -5.40 10.56 -16.89
C LYS A 296 -3.91 10.26 -17.06
N SER A 297 -3.03 10.96 -16.33
CA SER A 297 -1.58 10.75 -16.39
C SER A 297 -1.10 9.65 -15.45
N ARG A 298 -1.97 9.19 -14.55
CA ARG A 298 -1.68 8.31 -13.41
C ARG A 298 -0.59 8.85 -12.48
N ARG A 299 -0.39 10.16 -12.43
CA ARG A 299 0.70 10.82 -11.68
C ARG A 299 0.21 12.00 -10.84
N PHE A 300 1.02 12.40 -9.87
CA PHE A 300 0.93 13.76 -9.31
C PHE A 300 1.48 14.77 -10.32
N GLN A 301 1.25 16.05 -10.08
CA GLN A 301 1.70 17.12 -10.96
C GLN A 301 2.26 18.26 -10.14
N ALA A 302 3.38 18.80 -10.58
CA ALA A 302 3.94 20.05 -10.09
C ALA A 302 4.54 20.85 -11.24
N ALA A 303 4.60 22.17 -11.09
CA ALA A 303 5.20 23.04 -12.09
C ALA A 303 5.85 24.25 -11.41
N ILE A 304 6.97 24.71 -11.98
CA ILE A 304 7.61 25.98 -11.65
C ILE A 304 6.92 27.09 -12.44
N THR A 305 6.64 28.22 -11.82
CA THR A 305 6.14 29.39 -12.56
C THR A 305 7.24 30.00 -13.42
N GLU A 306 6.94 30.35 -14.67
CA GLU A 306 7.92 31.03 -15.52
C GLU A 306 8.38 32.38 -14.91
N LEU A 307 9.70 32.54 -14.78
CA LEU A 307 10.36 33.76 -14.28
C LEU A 307 10.33 34.86 -15.36
N LYS A 308 9.19 35.54 -15.52
CA LYS A 308 9.05 36.68 -16.45
C LYS A 308 8.52 37.96 -15.80
N SER A 309 8.29 37.96 -14.49
CA SER A 309 7.75 39.13 -13.78
C SER A 309 8.88 40.02 -13.27
N SER A 310 8.81 41.32 -13.59
CA SER A 310 9.70 42.36 -13.06
C SER A 310 9.47 42.68 -11.58
N ALA A 311 8.38 42.17 -10.98
CA ALA A 311 7.94 42.54 -9.63
C ALA A 311 8.28 41.51 -8.53
N ASN A 312 9.04 40.44 -8.83
CA ASN A 312 9.26 39.28 -7.95
C ASN A 312 7.98 38.58 -7.42
N GLN A 313 6.80 39.01 -7.88
CA GLN A 313 5.51 38.47 -7.46
C GLN A 313 5.14 37.27 -8.33
N GLY A 314 4.97 36.11 -7.70
CA GLY A 314 4.43 34.90 -8.32
C GLY A 314 2.90 34.93 -8.40
N ILE A 315 2.29 33.75 -8.54
CA ILE A 315 0.83 33.60 -8.62
C ILE A 315 0.22 33.20 -7.29
N ILE A 316 -1.07 33.46 -7.11
CA ILE A 316 -1.86 32.76 -6.09
C ILE A 316 -2.54 31.54 -6.73
N CYS A 317 -2.94 30.56 -5.93
CA CYS A 317 -3.62 29.35 -6.40
C CYS A 317 -4.80 28.99 -5.50
N SER A 318 -5.72 28.17 -6.00
CA SER A 318 -6.82 27.63 -5.18
C SER A 318 -6.32 26.61 -4.15
N ASN A 319 -7.13 26.29 -3.15
CA ASN A 319 -6.87 25.25 -2.14
C ASN A 319 -6.72 23.81 -2.68
N SER A 320 -6.66 23.65 -4.01
CA SER A 320 -6.31 22.41 -4.71
C SER A 320 -4.81 22.21 -4.86
N TYR A 321 -4.01 23.23 -4.51
CA TYR A 321 -2.57 23.30 -4.69
C TYR A 321 -1.85 23.75 -3.42
N VAL A 322 -0.56 23.48 -3.39
CA VAL A 322 0.41 24.00 -2.43
C VAL A 322 1.43 24.84 -3.20
N SER A 323 1.71 26.03 -2.71
CA SER A 323 2.78 26.89 -3.19
C SER A 323 4.00 26.76 -2.30
N VAL A 324 5.18 26.69 -2.90
CA VAL A 324 6.47 26.57 -2.20
C VAL A 324 7.46 27.53 -2.83
N HIS A 325 8.16 28.28 -1.99
CA HIS A 325 9.09 29.34 -2.37
C HIS A 325 10.41 29.19 -1.61
N VAL A 326 11.51 29.65 -2.23
CA VAL A 326 12.83 29.83 -1.62
C VAL A 326 13.31 31.25 -1.85
N SER A 327 13.91 31.88 -0.84
CA SER A 327 14.30 33.29 -0.91
C SER A 327 15.60 33.55 -1.68
N GLN A 328 16.45 32.54 -1.82
CA GLN A 328 17.77 32.66 -2.44
C GLN A 328 17.82 31.93 -3.80
N GLU A 329 18.44 32.56 -4.80
CA GLU A 329 18.56 32.00 -6.15
C GLU A 329 19.36 30.69 -6.18
N GLU A 330 20.33 30.53 -5.29
CA GLU A 330 21.15 29.31 -5.18
C GLU A 330 20.34 28.07 -4.77
N LEU A 331 19.20 28.30 -4.09
CA LEU A 331 18.30 27.25 -3.60
C LEU A 331 17.23 26.86 -4.63
N VAL A 332 17.17 27.51 -5.80
CA VAL A 332 16.20 27.20 -6.87
C VAL A 332 16.28 25.73 -7.30
N SER A 333 17.47 25.13 -7.26
CA SER A 333 17.67 23.72 -7.59
C SER A 333 16.86 22.77 -6.71
N ILE A 334 16.52 23.18 -5.46
CA ILE A 334 15.62 22.42 -4.58
C ILE A 334 14.23 22.35 -5.21
N LEU A 335 13.70 23.49 -5.67
CA LEU A 335 12.39 23.56 -6.30
C LEU A 335 12.36 22.78 -7.63
N GLU A 336 13.44 22.88 -8.43
CA GLU A 336 13.59 22.11 -9.67
C GLU A 336 13.56 20.60 -9.41
N THR A 337 14.34 20.15 -8.43
CA THR A 337 14.44 18.73 -8.07
C THR A 337 13.12 18.22 -7.48
N ALA A 338 12.48 19.00 -6.60
CA ALA A 338 11.15 18.70 -6.07
C ALA A 338 10.10 18.61 -7.19
N CYS A 339 10.13 19.52 -8.17
CA CYS A 339 9.24 19.51 -9.32
C CYS A 339 9.34 18.18 -10.10
N LEU A 340 10.55 17.69 -10.37
CA LEU A 340 10.75 16.38 -10.99
C LEU A 340 10.23 15.24 -10.11
N CYS A 341 10.54 15.26 -8.81
CA CYS A 341 10.09 14.25 -7.87
C CYS A 341 8.56 14.10 -7.92
N TYR A 342 7.80 15.18 -7.77
CA TYR A 342 6.33 15.15 -7.79
C TYR A 342 5.72 14.70 -9.12
N ASN A 343 6.42 14.84 -10.24
CA ASN A 343 5.94 14.36 -11.54
C ASN A 343 6.34 12.90 -11.86
N SER A 344 7.18 12.27 -11.04
CA SER A 344 7.74 10.93 -11.29
C SER A 344 6.83 9.77 -10.88
N LYS A 345 7.13 8.54 -11.37
CA LYS A 345 6.50 7.30 -10.87
C LYS A 345 6.85 7.09 -9.41
N PHE A 346 8.05 7.49 -9.01
CA PHE A 346 8.52 7.41 -7.64
C PHE A 346 7.59 8.16 -6.66
N ALA A 347 7.10 9.36 -6.99
CA ALA A 347 6.14 10.05 -6.13
C ALA A 347 4.84 9.27 -5.94
N VAL A 348 4.35 8.63 -7.00
CA VAL A 348 3.16 7.78 -6.93
C VAL A 348 3.42 6.58 -6.03
N TYR A 349 4.54 5.90 -6.24
CA TYR A 349 4.97 4.76 -5.43
C TYR A 349 5.08 5.12 -3.94
N TYR A 350 5.86 6.15 -3.61
CA TYR A 350 6.14 6.52 -2.23
C TYR A 350 4.86 6.96 -1.51
N LEU A 351 4.06 7.84 -2.12
CA LEU A 351 2.82 8.33 -1.50
C LEU A 351 1.78 7.21 -1.39
N PHE A 352 1.73 6.27 -2.33
CA PHE A 352 0.78 5.14 -2.26
C PHE A 352 1.11 4.19 -1.11
N LEU A 353 2.40 3.96 -0.82
CA LEU A 353 2.85 3.09 0.25
C LEU A 353 2.91 3.76 1.63
N THR A 354 2.87 5.09 1.70
CA THR A 354 3.00 5.84 2.96
C THR A 354 1.72 6.56 3.40
N ASN A 355 0.83 6.90 2.47
CA ASN A 355 -0.38 7.67 2.77
C ASN A 355 -1.65 6.82 2.70
N GLY A 356 -2.26 6.55 3.87
CA GLY A 356 -3.51 5.79 3.94
C GLY A 356 -4.63 6.37 3.07
N SER A 357 -4.81 7.70 3.05
CA SER A 357 -5.88 8.33 2.27
C SER A 357 -5.75 8.07 0.76
N PHE A 358 -4.52 8.09 0.23
CA PHE A 358 -4.28 7.73 -1.17
C PHE A 358 -4.32 6.22 -1.41
N ALA A 359 -3.79 5.44 -0.47
CA ALA A 359 -3.72 3.98 -0.50
C ALA A 359 -5.09 3.32 -0.55
N PHE A 360 -6.10 3.90 0.10
CA PHE A 360 -7.46 3.38 0.05
C PHE A 360 -8.46 4.45 -0.38
N TYR A 361 -8.55 5.63 0.25
CA TYR A 361 -9.73 6.53 0.23
C TYR A 361 -9.97 7.39 -1.04
N ILE A 362 -9.29 8.54 -1.17
CA ILE A 362 -9.49 9.58 -2.21
C ILE A 362 -8.14 9.87 -2.86
N PRO A 363 -8.07 10.17 -4.17
CA PRO A 363 -6.83 10.61 -4.83
C PRO A 363 -6.41 12.03 -4.43
N LYS A 364 -6.54 12.42 -3.16
CA LYS A 364 -6.08 13.70 -2.60
C LYS A 364 -5.24 13.41 -1.36
N VAL A 365 -4.02 13.92 -1.38
CA VAL A 365 -3.06 13.80 -0.27
C VAL A 365 -3.14 15.07 0.59
N GLY A 366 -3.04 14.91 1.91
CA GLY A 366 -2.94 16.02 2.85
C GLY A 366 -1.72 16.90 2.54
N VAL A 367 -1.75 18.18 2.91
CA VAL A 367 -0.60 19.07 2.65
C VAL A 367 0.65 18.56 3.36
N GLU A 368 0.53 18.13 4.61
CA GLU A 368 1.65 17.61 5.41
C GLU A 368 2.25 16.36 4.75
N ASP A 369 1.42 15.37 4.44
CA ASP A 369 1.85 14.13 3.76
C ASP A 369 2.56 14.40 2.42
N LEU A 370 2.07 15.39 1.66
CA LEU A 370 2.64 15.74 0.36
C LEU A 370 4.07 16.28 0.52
N LEU A 371 4.35 17.04 1.58
CA LEU A 371 5.66 17.64 1.84
C LEU A 371 6.67 16.66 2.42
N HIS A 372 6.24 15.48 2.87
CA HIS A 372 7.10 14.39 3.30
C HIS A 372 7.66 13.54 2.15
N LEU A 373 7.31 13.84 0.89
CA LEU A 373 7.91 13.18 -0.27
C LEU A 373 9.43 13.40 -0.28
N PRO A 374 10.25 12.33 -0.33
CA PRO A 374 11.70 12.44 -0.40
C PRO A 374 12.18 13.22 -1.62
N ILE A 375 13.22 14.02 -1.42
CA ILE A 375 13.90 14.80 -2.43
C ILE A 375 15.39 14.45 -2.34
N PRO A 376 16.02 13.99 -3.45
CA PRO A 376 17.44 13.69 -3.47
C PRO A 376 18.25 14.98 -3.50
N GLU A 377 19.58 14.85 -3.41
CA GLU A 377 20.50 15.98 -3.48
C GLU A 377 20.22 16.89 -4.71
N PRO A 378 20.03 18.21 -4.52
CA PRO A 378 19.67 19.12 -5.60
C PRO A 378 20.74 19.18 -6.69
N ARG A 379 20.34 19.03 -7.96
CA ARG A 379 21.23 19.22 -9.11
C ARG A 379 20.77 20.42 -9.94
N LYS A 380 21.71 21.27 -10.36
CA LYS A 380 21.43 22.49 -11.12
C LYS A 380 20.97 22.15 -12.55
N ARG A 381 20.01 22.91 -13.09
CA ARG A 381 19.59 22.89 -14.51
C ARG A 381 18.93 21.58 -14.96
N LEU A 382 18.35 20.81 -14.04
CA LEU A 382 17.67 19.54 -14.36
C LEU A 382 16.45 19.74 -15.26
N LEU A 383 15.66 20.80 -15.03
CA LEU A 383 14.41 21.01 -15.78
C LEU A 383 14.66 21.32 -17.26
N LEU A 384 15.71 22.08 -17.58
CA LEU A 384 16.03 22.48 -18.96
C LEU A 384 16.39 21.29 -19.85
N ASN A 385 16.92 20.22 -19.26
CA ASN A 385 17.28 19.00 -19.97
C ASN A 385 16.16 17.94 -19.97
N THR A 386 15.00 18.24 -19.37
CA THR A 386 13.89 17.29 -19.24
C THR A 386 12.80 17.63 -20.25
N LYS A 387 12.66 16.80 -21.30
CA LYS A 387 11.70 17.06 -22.40
C LYS A 387 10.46 16.18 -22.32
N THR A 388 10.61 14.96 -21.80
CA THR A 388 9.50 14.00 -21.70
C THR A 388 9.29 13.52 -20.26
N ILE A 389 8.19 12.81 -20.03
CA ILE A 389 7.92 12.21 -18.72
C ILE A 389 8.86 11.04 -18.42
N GLU A 390 9.39 10.38 -19.45
CA GLU A 390 10.42 9.35 -19.34
C GLU A 390 11.76 9.96 -18.89
N ASP A 391 12.08 11.18 -19.35
CA ASP A 391 13.25 11.92 -18.84
C ASP A 391 13.10 12.22 -17.34
N VAL A 392 11.90 12.58 -16.87
CA VAL A 392 11.63 12.80 -15.44
C VAL A 392 11.96 11.55 -14.64
N ASP A 393 11.42 10.40 -15.06
CA ASP A 393 11.63 9.13 -14.37
C ASP A 393 13.11 8.71 -14.38
N ARG A 394 13.81 8.90 -15.52
CA ARG A 394 15.25 8.61 -15.65
C ARG A 394 16.09 9.50 -14.73
N HIS A 395 15.86 10.80 -14.73
CA HIS A 395 16.58 11.73 -13.85
C HIS A 395 16.34 11.39 -12.37
N ILE A 396 15.12 11.04 -11.98
CA ILE A 396 14.81 10.65 -10.61
C ILE A 396 15.46 9.32 -10.24
N ASN A 397 15.51 8.36 -11.17
CA ASN A 397 16.23 7.11 -10.95
C ASN A 397 17.71 7.34 -10.67
N GLU A 398 18.38 8.11 -11.53
CA GLU A 398 19.79 8.47 -11.39
C GLU A 398 20.07 9.36 -10.16
N ALA A 399 19.12 10.21 -9.76
CA ALA A 399 19.28 11.10 -8.61
C ALA A 399 19.27 10.35 -7.28
N PHE A 400 18.36 9.39 -7.11
CA PHE A 400 18.32 8.53 -5.92
C PHE A 400 19.27 7.33 -5.98
N ALA A 401 19.96 7.14 -7.12
CA ALA A 401 20.79 5.97 -7.39
C ALA A 401 20.04 4.65 -7.11
N PHE A 402 18.80 4.54 -7.61
CA PHE A 402 18.00 3.33 -7.40
C PHE A 402 18.71 2.11 -8.02
N LYS A 403 18.76 1.01 -7.25
CA LYS A 403 19.15 -0.28 -7.80
C LYS A 403 18.09 -0.75 -8.79
N GLU A 404 18.49 -1.61 -9.73
CA GLU A 404 17.54 -2.20 -10.69
C GLU A 404 16.34 -2.85 -9.99
N SER A 405 16.59 -3.64 -8.92
CA SER A 405 15.53 -4.28 -8.14
C SER A 405 14.60 -3.29 -7.45
N GLU A 406 15.09 -2.12 -7.05
CA GLU A 406 14.28 -1.08 -6.40
C GLU A 406 13.41 -0.35 -7.42
N TRP A 407 13.98 -0.05 -8.59
CA TRP A 407 13.23 0.56 -9.68
C TRP A 407 12.13 -0.35 -10.22
N VAL A 408 12.37 -1.66 -10.26
CA VAL A 408 11.36 -2.66 -10.62
C VAL A 408 10.15 -2.61 -9.69
N LEU A 409 10.35 -2.44 -8.38
CA LEU A 409 9.25 -2.28 -7.42
C LEU A 409 8.41 -1.04 -7.74
N ILE A 410 9.07 0.08 -8.03
CA ILE A 410 8.43 1.34 -8.39
C ILE A 410 7.61 1.19 -9.68
N GLU A 411 8.20 0.58 -10.72
CA GLU A 411 7.56 0.41 -12.01
C GLU A 411 6.38 -0.54 -11.97
N ASP A 412 6.55 -1.72 -11.35
CA ASP A 412 5.50 -2.72 -11.34
C ASP A 412 4.32 -2.28 -10.48
N LEU A 413 4.56 -1.59 -9.37
CA LEU A 413 3.49 -0.98 -8.58
C LEU A 413 2.72 0.07 -9.42
N PHE A 414 3.43 0.92 -10.15
CA PHE A 414 2.82 1.94 -11.01
C PHE A 414 2.04 1.34 -12.20
N ASN A 415 2.57 0.27 -12.81
CA ASN A 415 2.04 -0.32 -14.04
C ASN A 415 0.96 -1.37 -13.80
N TYR A 416 1.01 -2.10 -12.68
CA TYR A 416 0.13 -3.23 -12.39
C TYR A 416 -0.65 -3.06 -11.09
N THR A 417 0.01 -2.90 -9.94
CA THR A 417 -0.67 -2.90 -8.63
C THR A 417 -1.67 -1.74 -8.48
N LEU A 418 -1.25 -0.52 -8.81
CA LEU A 418 -2.10 0.66 -8.67
C LEU A 418 -3.29 0.62 -9.66
N PRO A 419 -3.10 0.31 -10.96
CA PRO A 419 -4.22 0.08 -11.87
C PRO A 419 -5.15 -1.06 -11.44
N ASP A 420 -4.63 -2.20 -10.98
CA ASP A 420 -5.46 -3.33 -10.56
C ASP A 420 -6.37 -2.99 -9.37
N PHE A 421 -5.95 -2.04 -8.53
CA PHE A 421 -6.76 -1.52 -7.42
C PHE A 421 -7.70 -0.38 -7.82
N LYS A 422 -7.19 0.66 -8.51
CA LYS A 422 -7.96 1.88 -8.82
C LYS A 422 -8.67 1.84 -10.17
N GLY A 423 -8.42 0.81 -10.97
CA GLY A 423 -9.02 0.56 -12.28
C GLY A 423 -10.12 -0.48 -12.22
N ASP A 424 -10.29 -1.21 -13.31
CA ASP A 424 -11.37 -2.18 -13.52
C ASP A 424 -10.82 -3.56 -13.94
N SER A 425 -11.70 -4.44 -14.41
CA SER A 425 -11.33 -5.75 -14.95
C SER A 425 -10.38 -5.70 -16.17
N ASN A 426 -10.24 -4.56 -16.83
CA ASN A 426 -9.34 -4.35 -17.98
C ASN A 426 -7.93 -3.91 -17.58
N SER A 427 -7.67 -3.77 -16.27
CA SER A 427 -6.38 -3.35 -15.74
C SER A 427 -5.25 -4.27 -16.22
N PRO A 428 -4.04 -3.74 -16.49
CA PRO A 428 -2.95 -4.52 -17.07
C PRO A 428 -2.59 -5.79 -16.30
N GLY A 429 -2.63 -5.78 -14.97
CA GLY A 429 -2.29 -6.95 -14.15
C GLY A 429 -3.34 -8.06 -14.22
N ARG A 430 -4.58 -7.73 -14.62
CA ARG A 430 -5.69 -8.70 -14.77
C ARG A 430 -5.74 -9.38 -16.14
N LYS A 431 -4.97 -8.89 -17.11
CA LYS A 431 -4.85 -9.52 -18.44
C LYS A 431 -4.06 -10.82 -18.35
N THR A 432 -4.35 -11.74 -19.27
CA THR A 432 -3.55 -12.96 -19.49
C THR A 432 -2.09 -12.61 -19.79
N THR A 433 -1.16 -13.49 -19.39
CA THR A 433 0.27 -13.34 -19.70
C THR A 433 0.57 -13.51 -21.20
N ARG A 434 -0.42 -13.97 -21.98
CA ARG A 434 -0.33 -14.31 -23.41
C ARG A 434 -0.89 -13.21 -24.34
N SER A 435 -1.34 -12.07 -23.80
CA SER A 435 -2.05 -11.06 -24.59
C SER A 435 -1.20 -10.52 -25.74
N GLY A 436 -1.65 -10.71 -26.99
CA GLY A 436 -0.99 -10.19 -28.20
C GLY A 436 -0.16 -11.20 -28.99
N GLN A 437 -0.20 -12.49 -28.65
CA GLN A 437 0.56 -13.55 -29.34
C GLN A 437 -0.35 -14.55 -30.07
N LYS A 438 0.16 -15.11 -31.17
CA LYS A 438 -0.46 -16.27 -31.83
C LYS A 438 -0.12 -17.52 -31.01
N THR A 439 -1.15 -18.26 -30.61
CA THR A 439 -1.01 -19.57 -29.96
C THR A 439 -0.23 -20.53 -30.87
N GLY A 440 0.74 -21.27 -30.30
CA GLY A 440 1.43 -22.37 -31.00
C GLY A 440 2.78 -22.05 -31.66
N SER A 441 3.31 -20.83 -31.59
CA SER A 441 4.69 -20.56 -32.01
C SER A 441 5.69 -20.90 -30.89
N GLN A 442 6.53 -21.92 -31.09
CA GLN A 442 7.72 -22.20 -30.26
C GLN A 442 8.85 -21.16 -30.48
N ASP A 443 8.49 -19.90 -30.64
CA ASP A 443 9.47 -18.82 -30.71
C ASP A 443 10.03 -18.58 -29.30
N GLU A 444 11.34 -18.38 -29.15
CA GLU A 444 11.95 -18.13 -27.83
C GLU A 444 11.36 -16.88 -27.14
N ASN A 445 10.74 -16.00 -27.92
CA ASN A 445 10.04 -14.80 -27.49
C ASN A 445 8.53 -15.00 -27.23
N SER A 446 8.02 -16.23 -27.21
CA SER A 446 6.59 -16.53 -27.04
C SER A 446 6.05 -16.34 -25.61
N GLU A 447 6.89 -16.07 -24.60
CA GLU A 447 6.45 -15.90 -23.21
C GLU A 447 7.18 -14.75 -22.49
N PRO A 448 7.04 -13.48 -22.93
CA PRO A 448 7.85 -12.37 -22.44
C PRO A 448 7.63 -12.08 -20.95
N ILE A 449 6.39 -12.22 -20.45
CA ILE A 449 6.06 -11.95 -19.04
C ILE A 449 6.69 -13.01 -18.13
N LEU A 450 6.48 -14.30 -18.43
CA LEU A 450 7.04 -15.38 -17.62
C LEU A 450 8.56 -15.45 -17.73
N ARG A 451 9.13 -15.12 -18.90
CA ARG A 451 10.58 -15.04 -19.09
C ARG A 451 11.19 -13.98 -18.18
N GLN A 452 10.63 -12.77 -18.15
CA GLN A 452 11.08 -11.72 -17.23
C GLN A 452 10.94 -12.15 -15.78
N TYR A 453 9.81 -12.75 -15.39
CA TYR A 453 9.64 -13.30 -14.04
C TYR A 453 10.77 -14.29 -13.69
N CYS A 454 11.02 -15.28 -14.54
CA CYS A 454 12.05 -16.29 -14.31
C CYS A 454 13.44 -15.66 -14.23
N GLU A 455 13.78 -14.72 -15.10
CA GLU A 455 15.08 -14.04 -15.09
C GLU A 455 15.33 -13.28 -13.78
N TYR A 456 14.34 -12.53 -13.28
CA TYR A 456 14.48 -11.84 -11.99
C TYR A 456 14.56 -12.82 -10.82
N PHE A 457 13.78 -13.90 -10.84
CA PHE A 457 13.85 -14.96 -9.83
C PHE A 457 15.26 -15.57 -9.78
N LEU A 458 15.80 -15.99 -10.93
CA LEU A 458 17.13 -16.59 -11.03
C LEU A 458 18.23 -15.61 -10.59
N ARG A 459 18.11 -14.32 -10.90
CA ARG A 459 19.05 -13.29 -10.45
C ARG A 459 19.10 -13.19 -8.92
N VAL A 460 17.95 -13.20 -8.25
CA VAL A 460 17.89 -13.16 -6.78
C VAL A 460 18.52 -14.42 -6.18
N MET A 461 18.17 -15.59 -6.70
CA MET A 461 18.73 -16.85 -6.21
C MET A 461 20.26 -16.92 -6.39
N LYS A 462 20.79 -16.52 -7.55
CA LYS A 462 22.24 -16.46 -7.78
C LYS A 462 22.94 -15.42 -6.91
N ALA A 463 22.29 -14.28 -6.65
CA ALA A 463 22.82 -13.27 -5.74
C ALA A 463 22.88 -13.76 -4.28
N GLY A 464 21.94 -14.59 -3.85
CA GLY A 464 21.89 -15.15 -2.49
C GLY A 464 22.79 -16.37 -2.27
N PHE A 465 22.89 -17.28 -3.27
CA PHE A 465 23.54 -18.58 -3.12
C PHE A 465 24.85 -18.77 -3.90
N GLY A 466 25.23 -17.81 -4.75
CA GLY A 466 26.46 -17.82 -5.55
C GLY A 466 26.21 -17.83 -7.05
N GLN A 467 27.04 -17.08 -7.80
CA GLN A 467 26.95 -16.98 -9.26
C GLN A 467 27.40 -18.27 -9.97
N ASP A 468 28.19 -19.10 -9.30
CA ASP A 468 28.63 -20.43 -9.71
C ASP A 468 27.50 -21.47 -9.69
N LYS A 469 26.36 -21.16 -9.05
CA LYS A 469 25.25 -22.10 -8.96
C LYS A 469 24.48 -22.18 -10.28
N ASN A 470 24.34 -23.39 -10.79
CA ASN A 470 23.58 -23.67 -12.00
C ASN A 470 22.08 -23.72 -11.68
N ILE A 471 21.44 -22.54 -11.69
CA ILE A 471 20.00 -22.40 -11.50
C ILE A 471 19.38 -21.98 -12.84
N CYS A 472 18.36 -22.71 -13.27
CA CYS A 472 17.65 -22.48 -14.52
C CYS A 472 16.14 -22.64 -14.35
N ALA A 473 15.37 -22.14 -15.31
CA ALA A 473 13.91 -22.21 -15.30
C ALA A 473 13.37 -22.83 -16.59
N THR A 474 12.30 -23.61 -16.48
CA THR A 474 11.47 -24.04 -17.60
C THR A 474 10.07 -23.46 -17.45
N ILE A 475 9.61 -22.75 -18.48
CA ILE A 475 8.23 -22.32 -18.65
C ILE A 475 7.51 -23.42 -19.43
N PHE A 476 6.45 -23.97 -18.86
CA PHE A 476 5.64 -24.96 -19.55
C PHE A 476 4.51 -24.30 -20.34
N GLN A 477 4.35 -24.75 -21.59
CA GLN A 477 3.36 -24.24 -22.53
C GLN A 477 2.54 -25.39 -23.14
N GLU A 478 1.25 -25.16 -23.36
CA GLU A 478 0.36 -26.11 -24.01
C GLU A 478 0.68 -26.24 -25.51
N ARG A 479 0.62 -27.47 -26.07
CA ARG A 479 0.71 -27.69 -27.52
C ARG A 479 -0.61 -27.45 -28.26
N THR A 480 -1.72 -27.62 -27.56
CA THR A 480 -3.07 -27.60 -28.15
C THR A 480 -3.63 -26.17 -28.19
N GLU A 481 -4.68 -25.96 -28.97
CA GLU A 481 -5.44 -24.69 -28.95
C GLU A 481 -6.15 -24.44 -27.60
N THR A 482 -6.19 -25.44 -26.72
CA THR A 482 -6.82 -25.36 -25.41
C THR A 482 -5.88 -24.68 -24.42
N ILE A 483 -6.18 -23.43 -24.07
CA ILE A 483 -5.38 -22.63 -23.14
C ILE A 483 -5.80 -22.95 -21.70
N LEU A 484 -4.83 -23.28 -20.83
CA LEU A 484 -5.12 -23.41 -19.41
C LEU A 484 -5.23 -22.03 -18.74
N PRO A 485 -6.18 -21.85 -17.81
CA PRO A 485 -6.32 -20.63 -17.01
C PRO A 485 -5.24 -20.47 -15.93
N ILE A 486 -4.26 -21.38 -15.88
CA ILE A 486 -3.10 -21.37 -15.00
C ILE A 486 -1.82 -21.52 -15.82
N ARG A 487 -0.70 -21.11 -15.23
CA ARG A 487 0.65 -21.22 -15.78
C ARG A 487 1.51 -22.08 -14.85
N LEU A 488 2.41 -22.85 -15.42
CA LEU A 488 3.36 -23.70 -14.72
C LEU A 488 4.80 -23.29 -15.07
N VAL A 489 5.61 -23.05 -14.04
CA VAL A 489 7.04 -22.78 -14.14
C VAL A 489 7.79 -23.71 -13.20
N ALA A 490 8.84 -24.37 -13.69
CA ALA A 490 9.80 -25.10 -12.85
C ALA A 490 11.11 -24.33 -12.71
N ILE A 491 11.63 -24.25 -11.49
CA ILE A 491 12.98 -23.78 -11.19
C ILE A 491 13.81 -24.97 -10.73
N TYR A 492 14.89 -25.26 -11.46
CA TYR A 492 15.79 -26.36 -11.13
C TYR A 492 17.01 -25.81 -10.38
N LEU A 493 17.27 -26.37 -9.22
CA LEU A 493 18.42 -26.01 -8.39
C LEU A 493 19.58 -26.95 -8.71
N ASN A 494 20.71 -26.39 -9.17
CA ASN A 494 21.94 -27.11 -9.48
C ASN A 494 21.87 -28.05 -10.70
N SER A 495 21.25 -27.61 -11.80
CA SER A 495 21.19 -28.38 -13.04
C SER A 495 22.45 -28.23 -13.88
N SER A 496 23.19 -29.32 -14.08
CA SER A 496 24.40 -29.35 -14.92
C SER A 496 24.10 -29.25 -16.43
N HIS A 497 22.83 -29.37 -16.84
CA HIS A 497 22.43 -29.58 -18.24
C HIS A 497 21.51 -28.49 -18.82
N LYS A 498 20.98 -27.59 -17.99
CA LYS A 498 20.09 -26.51 -18.43
C LYS A 498 20.64 -25.17 -17.96
N GLU A 499 20.69 -24.20 -18.87
CA GLU A 499 21.05 -22.82 -18.57
C GLU A 499 19.91 -21.87 -18.91
N GLY A 500 19.81 -20.79 -18.12
CA GLY A 500 18.87 -19.70 -18.36
C GLY A 500 17.40 -20.10 -18.24
N VAL A 501 16.56 -19.50 -19.09
CA VAL A 501 15.12 -19.73 -19.14
C VAL A 501 14.75 -20.40 -20.47
N LYS A 502 14.15 -21.59 -20.38
CA LYS A 502 13.68 -22.38 -21.52
C LYS A 502 12.16 -22.46 -21.55
N ILE A 503 11.60 -22.66 -22.73
CA ILE A 503 10.17 -22.92 -22.92
C ILE A 503 10.04 -24.36 -23.39
N GLU A 504 9.21 -25.15 -22.71
CA GLU A 504 8.96 -26.55 -23.04
C GLU A 504 7.46 -26.80 -23.20
N SER A 505 7.13 -27.63 -24.19
CA SER A 505 5.77 -28.07 -24.42
C SER A 505 5.34 -29.12 -23.40
N ILE A 506 4.10 -29.03 -22.92
CA ILE A 506 3.47 -30.07 -22.12
C ILE A 506 2.97 -31.17 -23.07
N ASP A 507 3.62 -32.33 -22.99
CA ASP A 507 3.35 -33.48 -23.88
C ASP A 507 2.47 -34.55 -23.22
N SER A 508 2.23 -34.44 -21.91
CA SER A 508 1.38 -35.37 -21.15
C SER A 508 -0.07 -34.86 -21.08
N PRO A 509 -1.03 -35.57 -21.71
CA PRO A 509 -2.45 -35.28 -21.55
C PRO A 509 -2.91 -35.39 -20.09
N GLU A 510 -2.34 -36.33 -19.33
CA GLU A 510 -2.66 -36.53 -17.91
C GLU A 510 -2.27 -35.31 -17.07
N LEU A 511 -1.07 -34.74 -17.31
CA LEU A 511 -0.65 -33.51 -16.62
C LEU A 511 -1.55 -32.32 -16.98
N LEU A 512 -1.98 -32.20 -18.23
CA LEU A 512 -2.94 -31.15 -18.62
C LEU A 512 -4.29 -31.34 -17.90
N GLU A 513 -4.74 -32.58 -17.74
CA GLU A 513 -5.96 -32.90 -17.00
C GLU A 513 -5.81 -32.58 -15.50
N GLU A 514 -4.69 -32.95 -14.88
CA GLU A 514 -4.42 -32.64 -13.47
C GLU A 514 -4.28 -31.14 -13.20
N LEU A 515 -3.59 -30.41 -14.08
CA LEU A 515 -3.54 -28.94 -14.03
C LEU A 515 -4.94 -28.33 -14.17
N SER A 516 -5.78 -28.89 -15.06
CA SER A 516 -7.17 -28.47 -15.19
C SER A 516 -8.00 -28.76 -13.94
N LYS A 517 -7.82 -29.93 -13.30
CA LYS A 517 -8.46 -30.30 -12.03
C LYS A 517 -8.02 -29.38 -10.90
N LEU A 518 -6.72 -29.13 -10.79
CA LEU A 518 -6.13 -28.24 -9.79
C LEU A 518 -6.65 -26.81 -9.95
N ASN A 519 -6.78 -26.32 -11.19
CA ASN A 519 -7.47 -25.05 -11.42
C ASN A 519 -8.94 -25.09 -10.97
N ARG A 520 -9.68 -26.18 -11.20
CA ARG A 520 -11.07 -26.33 -10.71
C ARG A 520 -11.14 -26.40 -9.18
N LEU A 521 -10.10 -26.86 -8.50
CA LEU A 521 -9.99 -26.81 -7.04
C LEU A 521 -9.69 -25.38 -6.55
N PHE A 522 -8.86 -24.64 -7.29
CA PHE A 522 -8.57 -23.22 -7.04
C PHE A 522 -9.68 -22.26 -7.52
N SER A 523 -10.66 -22.78 -8.26
CA SER A 523 -11.84 -22.07 -8.72
C SER A 523 -13.06 -22.49 -7.90
N PRO A 524 -13.92 -21.56 -7.47
CA PRO A 524 -15.22 -21.87 -6.88
C PRO A 524 -16.02 -22.92 -7.67
N GLN A 525 -16.47 -23.99 -7.00
CA GLN A 525 -17.66 -24.68 -7.45
C GLN A 525 -18.88 -23.79 -7.15
N GLU A 526 -19.73 -23.56 -8.16
CA GLU A 526 -20.94 -22.72 -8.08
C GLU A 526 -21.98 -23.21 -7.05
N ASN A 527 -21.87 -24.46 -6.56
CA ASN A 527 -22.92 -25.13 -5.80
C ASN A 527 -22.59 -25.44 -4.32
N THR A 528 -21.62 -24.77 -3.70
CA THR A 528 -21.37 -24.93 -2.26
C THR A 528 -21.82 -23.69 -1.49
N GLU A 529 -23.01 -23.78 -0.87
CA GLU A 529 -23.66 -22.73 -0.10
C GLU A 529 -22.92 -22.33 1.21
N ASN A 530 -21.76 -22.93 1.54
CA ASN A 530 -21.23 -22.89 2.91
C ASN A 530 -19.73 -22.58 3.09
N VAL A 531 -19.04 -21.98 2.11
CA VAL A 531 -17.68 -21.44 2.36
C VAL A 531 -17.58 -20.04 1.78
N SER A 532 -17.47 -19.02 2.64
CA SER A 532 -17.43 -17.58 2.26
C SER A 532 -16.01 -17.00 2.14
N ILE A 533 -14.98 -17.75 2.56
CA ILE A 533 -13.57 -17.35 2.52
C ILE A 533 -12.78 -18.42 1.79
N PHE A 534 -12.10 -18.04 0.70
CA PHE A 534 -11.28 -18.94 -0.10
C PHE A 534 -9.80 -18.63 0.07
N TYR A 535 -9.04 -19.65 0.43
CA TYR A 535 -7.60 -19.58 0.54
C TYR A 535 -6.96 -20.15 -0.73
N GLN A 536 -6.05 -19.35 -1.32
CA GLN A 536 -4.95 -19.78 -2.19
C GLN A 536 -5.29 -20.26 -3.63
N ARG A 537 -4.92 -19.42 -4.63
CA ARG A 537 -4.87 -19.75 -6.07
C ARG A 537 -3.46 -20.05 -6.60
N VAL A 538 -2.47 -20.01 -5.71
CA VAL A 538 -1.03 -20.12 -6.03
C VAL A 538 -0.47 -21.34 -5.32
N ALA A 539 0.05 -22.30 -6.08
CA ALA A 539 0.79 -23.43 -5.53
C ALA A 539 2.29 -23.22 -5.73
N LYS A 540 3.04 -23.49 -4.67
CA LYS A 540 4.50 -23.63 -4.68
C LYS A 540 4.81 -25.03 -4.18
N ILE A 541 5.42 -25.86 -5.02
CA ILE A 541 5.64 -27.28 -4.75
C ILE A 541 7.14 -27.56 -4.82
N TYR A 542 7.67 -28.23 -3.80
CA TYR A 542 9.06 -28.68 -3.73
C TYR A 542 9.12 -30.17 -4.04
N ASP A 543 9.93 -30.55 -5.03
CA ASP A 543 10.11 -31.94 -5.46
C ASP A 543 11.55 -32.17 -5.97
N SER A 544 11.85 -33.37 -6.45
CA SER A 544 13.09 -33.72 -7.12
C SER A 544 12.79 -34.45 -8.43
N VAL A 545 13.40 -34.00 -9.53
CA VAL A 545 13.28 -34.69 -10.82
C VAL A 545 14.54 -35.48 -11.14
N GLN A 546 14.38 -36.61 -11.81
CA GLN A 546 15.50 -37.33 -12.41
C GLN A 546 15.73 -36.78 -13.83
N LEU A 547 16.85 -36.11 -14.05
CA LEU A 547 17.27 -35.62 -15.37
C LEU A 547 18.65 -36.18 -15.68
N ASN A 548 18.76 -36.96 -16.76
CA ASN A 548 20.02 -37.59 -17.20
C ASN A 548 20.75 -38.42 -16.12
N GLY A 549 20.00 -39.03 -15.18
CA GLY A 549 20.57 -39.81 -14.08
C GLY A 549 20.97 -38.98 -12.85
N GLU A 550 20.78 -37.66 -12.87
CA GLU A 550 20.96 -36.77 -11.72
C GLU A 550 19.60 -36.46 -11.06
N THR A 551 19.58 -36.49 -9.73
CA THR A 551 18.42 -36.04 -8.93
C THR A 551 18.54 -34.54 -8.70
N ILE A 552 17.63 -33.77 -9.29
CA ILE A 552 17.68 -32.31 -9.27
C ILE A 552 16.52 -31.75 -8.43
N PRO A 553 16.80 -31.08 -7.30
CA PRO A 553 15.78 -30.38 -6.54
C PRO A 553 15.09 -29.33 -7.41
N THR A 554 13.77 -29.38 -7.45
CA THR A 554 12.95 -28.58 -8.36
C THR A 554 11.81 -27.93 -7.62
N ILE A 555 11.57 -26.65 -7.93
CA ILE A 555 10.50 -25.85 -7.37
C ILE A 555 9.50 -25.58 -8.48
N TYR A 556 8.26 -26.00 -8.31
CA TYR A 556 7.18 -25.72 -9.24
C TYR A 556 6.31 -24.58 -8.72
N PHE A 557 6.11 -23.56 -9.56
CA PHE A 557 5.12 -22.52 -9.37
C PHE A 557 3.94 -22.76 -10.28
N VAL A 558 2.76 -22.90 -9.69
CA VAL A 558 1.47 -22.95 -10.40
C VAL A 558 0.66 -21.74 -9.97
N LYS A 559 0.44 -20.80 -10.90
CA LYS A 559 -0.31 -19.57 -10.62
C LYS A 559 -1.30 -19.26 -11.73
N PRO A 560 -2.34 -18.45 -11.49
CA PRO A 560 -3.29 -18.06 -12.52
C PRO A 560 -2.60 -17.39 -13.71
N ASP A 561 -3.18 -17.54 -14.90
CA ASP A 561 -2.78 -16.83 -16.10
C ASP A 561 -3.27 -15.38 -16.07
N LYS A 562 -2.67 -14.58 -15.17
CA LYS A 562 -2.84 -13.13 -15.10
C LYS A 562 -1.51 -12.47 -14.77
N ILE A 563 -1.17 -11.38 -15.45
CA ILE A 563 0.14 -10.70 -15.35
C ILE A 563 0.51 -10.36 -13.90
N ARG A 564 -0.46 -10.00 -13.05
CA ARG A 564 -0.23 -9.64 -11.64
C ARG A 564 0.46 -10.73 -10.79
N TYR A 565 0.36 -12.00 -11.18
CA TYR A 565 1.02 -13.13 -10.49
C TYR A 565 2.45 -13.41 -10.99
N TRP A 566 2.83 -12.75 -12.09
CA TRP A 566 4.05 -13.02 -12.85
C TRP A 566 4.83 -11.73 -13.14
N THR A 567 4.66 -10.69 -12.32
CA THR A 567 5.44 -9.45 -12.44
C THR A 567 6.89 -9.67 -11.98
N ARG A 568 7.78 -8.75 -12.33
CA ARG A 568 9.20 -8.79 -11.92
C ARG A 568 9.31 -8.64 -10.39
N SER A 569 8.52 -7.75 -9.81
CA SER A 569 8.37 -7.56 -8.36
C SER A 569 7.85 -8.81 -7.64
N MET A 570 6.93 -9.56 -8.26
CA MET A 570 6.48 -10.85 -7.72
C MET A 570 7.61 -11.87 -7.73
N ALA A 571 8.40 -11.94 -8.82
CA ALA A 571 9.58 -12.80 -8.88
C ALA A 571 10.60 -12.51 -7.77
N LEU A 572 10.84 -11.23 -7.45
CA LEU A 572 11.71 -10.83 -6.34
C LEU A 572 11.19 -11.37 -5.00
N ARG A 573 9.87 -11.27 -4.77
CA ARG A 573 9.22 -11.75 -3.55
C ARG A 573 9.29 -13.28 -3.43
N ASP A 574 8.88 -14.00 -4.48
CA ASP A 574 8.88 -15.46 -4.47
C ASP A 574 10.29 -16.01 -4.27
N ALA A 575 11.30 -15.37 -4.88
CA ALA A 575 12.70 -15.77 -4.71
C ALA A 575 13.20 -15.54 -3.28
N ASP A 576 12.82 -14.42 -2.64
CA ASP A 576 13.16 -14.16 -1.23
C ASP A 576 12.52 -15.20 -0.31
N GLU A 577 11.23 -15.53 -0.55
CA GLU A 577 10.51 -16.54 0.24
C GLU A 577 11.15 -17.92 0.08
N VAL A 578 11.45 -18.34 -1.16
CA VAL A 578 12.17 -19.59 -1.44
C VAL A 578 13.55 -19.59 -0.78
N ALA A 579 14.31 -18.50 -0.88
CA ALA A 579 15.63 -18.41 -0.27
C ALA A 579 15.56 -18.56 1.25
N ALA A 580 14.59 -17.91 1.90
CA ALA A 580 14.36 -18.04 3.33
C ALA A 580 13.97 -19.47 3.72
N GLU A 581 13.06 -20.10 2.99
CA GLU A 581 12.63 -21.49 3.23
C GLU A 581 13.78 -22.48 3.09
N LEU A 582 14.64 -22.33 2.07
CA LEU A 582 15.83 -23.17 1.90
C LEU A 582 16.84 -22.99 3.04
N MET A 583 17.04 -21.76 3.54
CA MET A 583 17.92 -21.49 4.68
C MET A 583 17.38 -22.07 5.99
N MET A 584 16.06 -21.97 6.21
CA MET A 584 15.41 -22.56 7.39
C MET A 584 15.45 -24.09 7.34
N GLY A 585 15.17 -24.70 6.19
CA GLY A 585 15.31 -26.15 6.01
C GLY A 585 16.73 -26.63 6.29
N ALA A 586 17.76 -25.92 5.79
CA ALA A 586 19.16 -26.28 6.04
C ALA A 586 19.56 -26.20 7.53
N THR A 587 18.93 -25.32 8.32
CA THR A 587 19.23 -25.16 9.75
C THR A 587 18.53 -26.21 10.63
N GLU A 588 17.41 -26.76 10.19
CA GLU A 588 16.77 -27.92 10.86
C GLU A 588 17.56 -29.22 10.65
N PHE A 589 18.17 -29.40 9.46
CA PHE A 589 19.03 -30.57 9.19
C PHE A 589 20.37 -30.53 9.94
N SER A 590 20.94 -29.36 10.21
CA SER A 590 22.20 -29.25 10.97
C SER A 590 22.01 -29.44 12.48
N ASN A 591 20.84 -29.10 13.03
CA ASN A 591 20.54 -29.30 14.45
C ASN A 591 20.11 -30.74 14.79
N ASN A 592 19.61 -31.51 13.82
CA ASN A 592 19.28 -32.93 13.98
C ASN A 592 20.46 -33.87 13.65
N GLY A 593 21.64 -33.32 13.36
CA GLY A 593 22.86 -34.05 12.99
C GLY A 593 23.95 -34.09 14.06
N ASN A 594 23.67 -33.67 15.30
CA ASN A 594 24.60 -33.74 16.44
C ASN A 594 24.12 -34.70 17.52
#